data_AF-A0A2D7W880-F1
#
_entry.id   AF-A0A2D7W880-F1
#
_cell.length_a   1.000
_cell.length_b   1.000
_cell.length_c   1.000
_cell.angle_alpha   90.00
_cell.angle_beta   90.00
_cell.angle_gamma   90.00
#
_symmetry.space_group_name_H-M   'P 1'
#
loop_
_entity.id
_entity.type
_entity.pdbx_description
1 polymer ?
#
loop_
_entity_poly.entity_id
_entity_poly.type
_entity_poly.pdbx_seq_one_letter_code
_entity_poly.pdbx_strand_id
1 'polypeptide(L)' 'MTTPSRSYDRSWEEIENMLNLAVEKMNDWKQEFESCKSSKDADGMKIAARNYKALEGVIKTLKWTLGEDGIENPLE' A
#
# COMPACT_ATOMS: atom_id res chain seq x y z
N MET A 1 25.65 10.52 -9.19
CA MET A 1 24.27 10.00 -9.20
C MET A 1 23.45 10.91 -10.10
N THR A 2 22.72 10.37 -11.07
CA THR A 2 21.82 11.16 -11.92
C THR A 2 20.51 11.39 -11.20
N THR A 3 20.05 12.64 -11.16
CA THR A 3 18.73 12.97 -10.62
C THR A 3 17.66 12.33 -11.51
N PRO A 4 16.71 11.57 -10.95
CA PRO A 4 15.64 10.97 -11.74
C PRO A 4 14.72 12.04 -12.34
N SER A 5 14.36 11.90 -13.61
CA SER A 5 13.34 12.74 -14.26
C SER A 5 11.97 12.48 -13.65
N ARG A 6 11.17 13.53 -13.44
CA ARG A 6 9.83 13.49 -12.87
C ARG A 6 8.87 14.20 -13.82
N SER A 7 7.74 13.58 -14.16
CA SER A 7 6.74 14.21 -15.04
C SER A 7 5.91 15.27 -14.34
N TYR A 8 5.60 15.10 -13.05
CA TYR A 8 4.66 15.94 -12.28
C TYR A 8 3.22 16.03 -12.86
N ASP A 9 2.93 15.37 -13.97
CA ASP A 9 1.63 15.43 -14.67
C ASP A 9 0.55 14.45 -14.14
N ARG A 10 0.75 13.79 -12.99
CA ARG A 10 -0.28 12.88 -12.44
C ARG A 10 -1.46 13.69 -11.93
N SER A 11 -2.66 13.33 -12.39
CA SER A 11 -3.92 13.87 -11.91
C SER A 11 -4.31 13.32 -10.53
N TRP A 12 -5.20 14.03 -9.84
CA TRP A 12 -5.78 13.57 -8.58
C TRP A 12 -6.55 12.25 -8.74
N GLU A 13 -7.29 12.10 -9.84
CA GLU A 13 -8.02 10.87 -10.15
C GLU A 13 -7.09 9.66 -10.29
N GLU A 14 -5.92 9.81 -10.92
CA GLU A 14 -4.93 8.74 -11.00
C GLU A 14 -4.38 8.35 -9.62
N ILE A 15 -4.19 9.32 -8.72
CA ILE A 15 -3.70 9.08 -7.36
C ILE A 15 -4.78 8.38 -6.52
N GLU A 16 -6.04 8.80 -6.63
CA GLU A 16 -7.19 8.12 -6.00
C GLU A 16 -7.36 6.68 -6.50
N ASN A 17 -7.25 6.48 -7.81
CA ASN A 17 -7.29 5.14 -8.41
C ASN A 17 -6.15 4.27 -7.87
N MET A 18 -4.93 4.81 -7.73
CA MET A 18 -3.82 4.09 -7.13
C MET A 18 -4.05 3.77 -5.66
N LEU A 19 -4.68 4.67 -4.90
CA LEU A 19 -5.07 4.42 -3.51
C LEU A 19 -6.06 3.25 -3.43
N ASN A 20 -7.09 3.23 -4.27
CA ASN A 20 -8.07 2.14 -4.33
C ASN A 20 -7.40 0.80 -4.65
N LEU A 21 -6.53 0.76 -5.65
CA LEU A 21 -5.77 -0.45 -6.02
C LEU A 21 -4.85 -0.93 -4.89
N ALA A 22 -4.21 0.00 -4.17
CA ALA A 22 -3.36 -0.34 -3.04
C ALA A 22 -4.15 -0.98 -1.89
N VAL A 23 -5.36 -0.46 -1.60
CA VAL A 23 -6.28 -1.02 -0.60
C VAL A 23 -6.79 -2.40 -1.02
N GLU A 24 -7.20 -2.57 -2.28
CA GLU A 24 -7.62 -3.87 -2.83
C GLU A 24 -6.52 -4.92 -2.66
N LYS A 25 -5.30 -4.60 -3.12
CA LYS A 25 -4.15 -5.52 -3.02
C LYS A 25 -3.77 -5.81 -1.57
N MET A 26 -3.96 -4.86 -0.65
CA MET A 26 -3.72 -5.08 0.77
C MET A 26 -4.72 -6.08 1.33
N ASN A 27 -6.00 -6.00 0.92
CA ASN A 27 -7.02 -6.97 1.30
C ASN A 27 -6.73 -8.37 0.73
N ASP A 28 -6.21 -8.47 -0.50
CA ASP A 28 -5.77 -9.74 -1.07
C ASP A 28 -4.70 -10.40 -0.20
N TRP A 29 -3.68 -9.65 0.22
CA TRP A 29 -2.63 -10.19 1.11
C TRP A 29 -3.18 -10.58 2.48
N LYS A 30 -4.20 -9.90 2.98
CA LYS A 30 -4.88 -10.30 4.21
C LYS A 30 -5.61 -11.63 4.04
N GLN A 31 -6.30 -11.84 2.92
CA GLN A 31 -6.97 -13.10 2.61
C GLN A 31 -5.96 -14.23 2.42
N GLU A 32 -4.85 -13.98 1.71
CA GLU A 32 -3.77 -14.94 1.53
C GLU A 32 -3.13 -15.34 2.87
N PHE A 33 -2.93 -14.39 3.78
CA PHE A 33 -2.45 -14.68 5.12
C PHE A 33 -3.36 -15.67 5.87
N GLU A 34 -4.67 -15.45 5.85
CA GLU A 34 -5.64 -16.35 6.50
C GLU A 34 -5.69 -17.72 5.81
N SER A 35 -5.55 -17.76 4.47
CA SER A 35 -5.41 -19.00 3.70
C SER A 35 -4.17 -19.78 4.15
N CYS A 36 -2.98 -19.17 4.17
CA CYS A 36 -1.74 -19.80 4.64
C CYS A 36 -1.83 -20.25 6.10
N LYS A 37 -2.50 -19.47 6.96
CA LYS A 37 -2.73 -19.83 8.36
C LYS A 37 -3.59 -21.08 8.48
N SER A 38 -4.63 -21.22 7.67
CA SER A 38 -5.48 -22.41 7.64
C SER A 38 -4.74 -23.66 7.15
N SER A 39 -3.79 -23.51 6.22
CA SER A 39 -2.94 -24.58 5.70
C SER A 39 -1.67 -24.83 6.53
N LYS A 40 -1.44 -24.05 7.59
CA LYS A 40 -0.22 -24.06 8.43
C LYS A 40 1.07 -23.76 7.65
N ASP A 41 0.97 -22.98 6.57
CA ASP A 41 2.12 -22.50 5.80
C ASP A 41 2.73 -21.25 6.44
N ALA A 42 3.77 -21.46 7.25
CA ALA A 42 4.45 -20.39 7.97
C ALA A 42 5.20 -19.40 7.08
N ASP A 43 5.71 -19.84 5.92
CA ASP A 43 6.48 -18.96 5.04
C ASP A 43 5.55 -18.12 4.15
N GLY A 44 4.44 -18.69 3.69
CA GLY A 44 3.36 -17.95 3.05
C GLY A 44 2.79 -16.85 3.96
N MET A 45 2.55 -17.16 5.24
CA MET A 45 2.14 -16.18 6.24
C MET A 45 3.12 -15.00 6.36
N LYS A 46 4.43 -15.26 6.42
CA LYS A 46 5.45 -14.20 6.50
C LYS A 46 5.44 -13.30 5.26
N ILE A 47 5.34 -13.90 4.08
CA ILE A 47 5.32 -13.15 2.81
C ILE A 47 4.08 -12.26 2.75
N ALA A 48 2.90 -12.82 3.05
CA ALA A 48 1.63 -12.10 3.05
C ALA A 48 1.65 -10.94 4.05
N ALA A 49 2.08 -11.18 5.29
CA ALA A 49 2.18 -10.14 6.32
C ALA A 49 3.15 -9.01 5.94
N ARG A 50 4.29 -9.33 5.32
CA ARG A 50 5.26 -8.33 4.86
C ARG A 50 4.67 -7.44 3.76
N ASN A 51 4.01 -8.03 2.78
CA ASN A 51 3.41 -7.27 1.67
C ASN A 51 2.23 -6.41 2.14
N TYR A 52 1.40 -6.95 3.02
CA TYR A 52 0.34 -6.19 3.71
C TYR A 52 0.94 -4.95 4.40
N LYS A 53 1.98 -5.15 5.21
CA LYS A 53 2.63 -4.06 5.95
C LYS A 53 3.27 -3.00 5.04
N ALA A 54 3.85 -3.42 3.92
CA ALA A 54 4.40 -2.49 2.94
C ALA A 54 3.29 -1.61 2.32
N LEU A 55 2.12 -2.19 2.03
CA LEU A 55 0.99 -1.46 1.48
C LEU A 55 0.38 -0.46 2.48
N GLU A 56 0.41 -0.72 3.79
CA GLU A 56 -0.01 0.29 4.79
C GLU A 56 0.76 1.61 4.61
N GLY A 57 2.09 1.53 4.40
CA GLY A 57 2.93 2.71 4.15
C GLY A 57 2.62 3.41 2.82
N VAL A 58 2.37 2.63 1.76
CA VAL A 58 1.96 3.17 0.45
C VAL A 58 0.63 3.90 0.55
N ILE A 59 -0.38 3.26 1.16
CA ILE A 59 -1.72 3.82 1.39
C ILE A 59 -1.62 5.11 2.18
N LYS A 60 -0.89 5.11 3.30
CA LYS A 60 -0.73 6.30 4.14
C LYS A 60 -0.08 7.46 3.37
N THR A 61 0.92 7.18 2.54
CA THR A 61 1.56 8.19 1.69
C THR A 61 0.62 8.74 0.61
N LEU A 62 -0.18 7.89 -0.03
CA LEU A 62 -1.17 8.32 -1.03
C LEU A 62 -2.27 9.18 -0.41
N LYS A 63 -2.78 8.80 0.76
CA LYS A 63 -3.76 9.58 1.51
C LYS A 63 -3.21 10.94 1.94
N TRP A 64 -1.99 10.99 2.44
CA TRP A 64 -1.29 12.24 2.71
C TRP A 64 -1.14 13.10 1.44
N THR A 65 -0.77 12.47 0.31
CA THR A 65 -0.63 13.16 -0.99
C THR A 65 -1.96 13.79 -1.42
N LEU A 66 -3.08 13.10 -1.20
CA LEU A 66 -4.43 13.58 -1.47
C LEU A 66 -4.95 14.63 -0.47
N GLY A 67 -4.22 14.87 0.62
CA GLY A 67 -4.65 15.79 1.68
C GLY A 67 -5.81 15.24 2.52
N GLU A 68 -5.88 13.92 2.74
CA GLU A 68 -6.91 13.32 3.61
C GLU A 68 -6.83 13.89 5.03
N ASP A 69 -7.97 14.39 5.52
CA ASP A 69 -8.09 14.96 6.87
C ASP A 69 -7.59 13.98 7.94
N GLY A 70 -6.74 14.49 8.84
CA GLY A 70 -6.18 13.70 9.94
C GLY A 70 -4.87 12.97 9.61
N ILE A 71 -4.30 13.14 8.42
CA ILE A 71 -2.95 12.63 8.07
C ILE A 71 -2.00 13.80 7.85
N GLU A 72 -1.30 14.19 8.92
CA GLU A 72 -0.34 15.31 8.89
C GLU A 72 1.03 14.89 8.30
N ASN A 73 1.52 13.70 8.68
CA ASN A 73 2.80 13.15 8.26
C ASN A 73 2.67 11.65 7.90
N PRO A 74 3.02 11.21 6.68
CA PRO A 74 2.86 9.81 6.30
C PRO A 74 3.90 8.88 6.95
N LEU A 75 4.94 9.43 7.59
CA LEU A 75 6.01 8.67 8.24
C LEU A 75 5.82 8.45 9.75
N GLU A 76 4.88 9.16 10.38
CA GLU A 76 4.55 9.05 11.81
C GLU A 76 3.24 8.29 12.01
#